data_AF-A0AAE0PER0-F1
#
_entry.id   AF-A0AAE0PER0-F1
#
_cell.length_a   1.000
_cell.length_b   1.000
_cell.length_c   1.000
_cell.angle_alpha   90.00
_cell.angle_beta   90.00
_cell.angle_gamma   90.00
#
_symmetry.space_group_name_H-M   'P 1'
#
loop_
_entity.id
_entity.type
_entity.pdbx_description
1 polymer ?
#
loop_
_entity_poly.entity_id
_entity_poly.type
_entity_poly.pdbx_seq_one_letter_code
_entity_poly.pdbx_strand_id
1 'polypeptide(L)'
;MTATSTAKLIDHSLSAARQIVQECAQIIDDGPFSPSSSPRHDASQRKRAPPKVDSMAKSRPCGLEGCEEPLIELLSRQASRILQLYESSVAETGFRDSNDDGNIVSGVEREKAISLVKRRLDVVTKTAYGKFYAYLYKEVPTCWRQLYTDAAILKFALLVLLDFDHVTEAGEEEEEEEEEEERRLKRERIVDQMVKTLDLSLILAGAAGESRGRRWVDGAFGLLEDVLWDINSAATVPAAGGEKKDDDEHGGERPQKKQRLSPSLETKDQGNEQVSDNWQNTPSFSTHEPFTPPVKNPIRRVSADSFSIEEFQSHFSLPRADGGPGPAPLIITGLADHWPAVTTHPWNKPAYLMSRTLSGRRLVPVEIGRSYVDEGWGQKIISFGEFLSKYIDSSIPFTPSSSDVSPFLSSSSAVHPEPASSDQLLEEKKKQIAYLAQHPLFLQLPRLRSDILIPDLCYTAPPLHPTDPSQDQPEVDSPQLNAWFGPPGTITPLHTDPYHNLLVQVVGRKYVRLYGPEKTRKMRPRGKEGGVEMGNTSGWDLGVEEGWDAAEEERKETGEGKKEDKVEEREKEEVNSERGREEDFKKVPFVDCILEPGDTLYIPIGWWHYVRGLSVSFSVSFWWN
;
A
#
# COMPACT_ATOMS: atom_id res chain seq x y z
N MET A 1 -5.71 -8.57 -37.40
CA MET A 1 -4.37 -8.73 -36.77
C MET A 1 -4.41 -8.52 -35.25
N THR A 2 -5.47 -7.94 -34.67
CA THR A 2 -5.61 -7.68 -33.22
C THR A 2 -6.07 -8.90 -32.42
N ALA A 3 -7.03 -9.70 -32.91
CA ALA A 3 -7.53 -10.90 -32.23
C ALA A 3 -6.46 -12.00 -31.99
N THR A 4 -5.43 -12.08 -32.85
CA THR A 4 -4.34 -13.05 -32.71
C THR A 4 -3.29 -12.61 -31.68
N SER A 5 -3.30 -11.32 -31.29
CA SER A 5 -2.38 -10.77 -30.29
C SER A 5 -2.93 -10.93 -28.87
N THR A 6 -4.22 -10.66 -28.67
CA THR A 6 -4.92 -10.86 -27.38
C THR A 6 -4.94 -12.32 -26.96
N ALA A 7 -5.21 -13.25 -27.89
CA ALA A 7 -5.17 -14.69 -27.60
C ALA A 7 -3.78 -15.19 -27.14
N LYS A 8 -2.68 -14.58 -27.60
CA LYS A 8 -1.31 -14.96 -27.19
C LYS A 8 -0.90 -14.40 -25.83
N LEU A 9 -1.44 -13.24 -25.45
CA LEU A 9 -1.20 -12.62 -24.13
C LEU A 9 -1.94 -13.41 -23.03
N ILE A 10 -3.17 -13.83 -23.29
CA ILE A 10 -3.95 -14.69 -22.38
C ILE A 10 -3.23 -16.03 -22.13
N ASP A 11 -2.73 -16.68 -23.19
CA ASP A 11 -2.00 -17.97 -23.07
C ASP A 11 -0.71 -17.84 -22.24
N HIS A 12 0.02 -16.72 -22.37
CA HIS A 12 1.18 -16.43 -21.54
C HIS A 12 0.81 -16.24 -20.06
N SER A 13 -0.25 -15.47 -19.79
CA SER A 13 -0.72 -15.19 -18.42
C SER A 13 -1.22 -16.46 -17.72
N LEU A 14 -1.95 -17.31 -18.43
CA LEU A 14 -2.40 -18.62 -17.94
C LEU A 14 -1.23 -19.56 -17.69
N SER A 15 -0.23 -19.58 -18.57
CA SER A 15 0.99 -20.39 -18.38
C SER A 15 1.77 -19.96 -17.13
N ALA A 16 1.92 -18.66 -16.89
CA ALA A 16 2.62 -18.14 -15.72
C ALA A 16 1.84 -18.41 -14.41
N ALA A 17 0.52 -18.23 -14.41
CA ALA A 17 -0.33 -18.61 -13.28
C ALA A 17 -0.23 -20.12 -12.98
N ARG A 18 -0.22 -20.97 -14.01
CA ARG A 18 -0.01 -22.41 -13.88
C ARG A 18 1.36 -22.73 -13.27
N GLN A 19 2.42 -22.06 -13.70
CA GLN A 19 3.77 -22.26 -13.15
C GLN A 19 3.81 -21.97 -11.64
N ILE A 20 3.17 -20.88 -11.18
CA ILE A 20 3.07 -20.56 -9.75
C ILE A 20 2.42 -21.72 -8.98
N VAL A 21 1.30 -22.26 -9.49
CA VAL A 21 0.61 -23.38 -8.84
C VAL A 21 1.46 -24.65 -8.84
N GLN A 22 2.23 -24.92 -9.91
CA GLN A 22 3.16 -26.04 -9.97
C GLN A 22 4.28 -25.93 -8.95
N GLU A 23 4.90 -24.75 -8.83
CA GLU A 23 5.92 -24.49 -7.81
C GLU A 23 5.33 -24.62 -6.39
N CYS A 24 4.07 -24.21 -6.17
CA CYS A 24 3.35 -24.45 -4.92
C CYS A 24 3.03 -25.92 -4.66
N ALA A 25 2.72 -26.72 -5.68
CA ALA A 25 2.44 -28.14 -5.50
C ALA A 25 3.71 -28.91 -5.08
N GLN A 26 4.86 -28.50 -5.61
CA GLN A 26 6.19 -29.05 -5.29
C GLN A 26 6.66 -28.79 -3.85
N ILE A 27 5.95 -27.95 -3.08
CA ILE A 27 6.20 -27.65 -1.65
C ILE A 27 6.26 -28.93 -0.79
N ILE A 28 5.55 -30.00 -1.18
CA ILE A 28 5.60 -31.31 -0.48
C ILE A 28 6.72 -32.21 -1.01
N ASP A 29 6.99 -32.23 -2.31
CA ASP A 29 7.92 -33.19 -2.91
C ASP A 29 9.37 -32.98 -2.46
N ASP A 30 9.74 -31.74 -2.15
CA ASP A 30 11.06 -31.34 -1.62
C ASP A 30 11.11 -31.21 -0.08
N GLY A 31 10.03 -31.56 0.63
CA GLY A 31 10.01 -31.56 2.09
C GLY A 31 10.87 -32.69 2.70
N PRO A 32 11.31 -32.58 3.98
CA PRO A 32 12.18 -33.58 4.64
C PRO A 32 11.56 -35.00 4.77
N PHE A 33 10.32 -35.19 4.31
CA PHE A 33 9.54 -36.41 4.45
C PHE A 33 9.08 -37.01 3.12
N SER A 34 9.77 -36.71 2.01
CA SER A 34 9.56 -37.45 0.77
C SER A 34 9.95 -38.93 0.98
N PRO A 35 9.04 -39.91 0.87
CA PRO A 35 9.37 -41.31 1.04
C PRO A 35 10.16 -41.76 -0.19
N SER A 36 11.48 -41.67 -0.14
CA SER A 36 12.33 -42.16 -1.23
C SER A 36 12.10 -43.66 -1.40
N SER A 37 11.33 -44.04 -2.41
CA SER A 37 11.20 -45.42 -2.86
C SER A 37 12.44 -45.80 -3.65
N SER A 38 13.40 -46.48 -3.03
CA SER A 38 14.47 -47.18 -3.75
C SER A 38 14.26 -48.70 -3.69
N PRO A 39 14.39 -49.42 -4.81
CA PRO A 39 14.17 -50.86 -4.85
C PRO A 39 15.30 -51.62 -4.14
N ARG A 40 14.93 -52.70 -3.47
CA ARG A 40 15.87 -53.66 -2.86
C ARG A 40 16.74 -54.31 -3.93
N HIS A 41 18.05 -54.19 -3.80
CA HIS A 41 19.00 -55.14 -4.40
C HIS A 41 20.05 -55.59 -3.38
N ASP A 42 20.41 -56.86 -3.57
CA ASP A 42 21.06 -57.81 -2.69
C ASP A 42 22.55 -57.51 -2.41
N ALA A 43 23.05 -58.13 -1.35
CA ALA A 43 24.35 -57.93 -0.74
C ALA A 43 25.54 -58.38 -1.60
N SER A 44 26.67 -57.66 -1.53
CA SER A 44 27.96 -58.19 -1.03
C SER A 44 29.14 -57.24 -1.27
N GLN A 45 30.13 -57.37 -0.37
CA GLN A 45 31.53 -56.91 -0.43
C GLN A 45 31.90 -55.58 0.25
N ARG A 46 32.61 -55.78 1.38
CA ARG A 46 33.40 -54.82 2.15
C ARG A 46 34.59 -54.28 1.33
N LYS A 47 34.86 -52.98 1.42
CA LYS A 47 36.23 -52.41 1.51
C LYS A 47 36.19 -50.96 2.04
N ARG A 48 37.05 -50.69 3.01
CA ARG A 48 37.25 -49.38 3.69
C ARG A 48 37.84 -48.35 2.73
N ALA A 49 37.29 -47.14 2.73
CA ALA A 49 37.81 -45.92 2.10
C ALA A 49 37.45 -44.70 2.99
N PRO A 50 38.17 -43.56 2.89
CA PRO A 50 38.31 -42.52 3.93
C PRO A 50 37.06 -41.63 4.06
N PRO A 51 36.92 -40.78 5.10
CA PRO A 51 35.64 -40.15 5.41
C PRO A 51 35.25 -39.21 4.27
N LYS A 52 34.11 -39.50 3.64
CA LYS A 52 33.44 -38.55 2.76
C LYS A 52 32.97 -37.40 3.64
N VAL A 53 33.36 -36.19 3.25
CA VAL A 53 32.70 -34.95 3.66
C VAL A 53 31.21 -35.14 3.38
N ASP A 54 30.38 -35.02 4.42
CA ASP A 54 28.92 -34.96 4.28
C ASP A 54 28.58 -33.75 3.43
N SER A 55 28.44 -33.95 2.12
CA SER A 55 27.59 -33.09 1.31
C SER A 55 26.16 -33.44 1.69
N MET A 56 25.68 -32.91 2.82
CA MET A 56 24.26 -32.65 2.98
C MET A 56 23.88 -31.79 1.77
N ALA A 57 23.26 -32.41 0.76
CA ALA A 57 22.37 -31.68 -0.12
C ALA A 57 21.34 -31.06 0.82
N LYS A 58 21.54 -29.79 1.18
CA LYS A 58 20.57 -29.03 1.95
C LYS A 58 19.30 -29.03 1.10
N SER A 59 18.32 -29.85 1.46
CA SER A 59 16.94 -29.66 1.02
C SER A 59 16.65 -28.18 1.19
N ARG A 60 16.24 -27.49 0.12
CA ARG A 60 15.92 -26.06 0.22
C ARG A 60 14.90 -25.92 1.35
N PRO A 61 15.17 -25.12 2.39
CA PRO A 61 14.21 -24.95 3.48
C PRO A 61 12.90 -24.45 2.86
N CYS A 62 11.82 -25.14 3.19
CA CYS A 62 10.49 -24.84 2.69
C CYS A 62 9.99 -23.49 3.26
N GLY A 63 10.59 -23.03 4.36
CA GLY A 63 10.24 -21.78 5.05
C GLY A 63 8.97 -21.89 5.89
N LEU A 64 8.35 -23.07 5.90
CA LEU A 64 7.11 -23.40 6.61
C LEU A 64 7.32 -24.32 7.82
N GLU A 65 8.56 -24.63 8.19
CA GLU A 65 8.90 -25.61 9.23
C GLU A 65 8.32 -25.29 10.63
N GLY A 66 7.91 -24.04 10.87
CA GLY A 66 7.25 -23.61 12.11
C GLY A 66 5.72 -23.58 12.05
N CYS A 67 5.10 -23.96 10.93
CA CYS A 67 3.65 -24.06 10.78
C CYS A 67 3.14 -25.45 11.14
N GLU A 68 1.84 -25.55 11.41
CA GLU A 68 1.18 -26.83 11.69
C GLU A 68 1.12 -27.70 10.42
N GLU A 69 1.62 -28.94 10.50
CA GLU A 69 1.72 -29.88 9.37
C GLU A 69 0.39 -30.07 8.60
N PRO A 70 -0.80 -30.19 9.24
CA PRO A 70 -2.06 -30.29 8.51
C PRO A 70 -2.38 -29.10 7.62
N LEU A 71 -1.91 -27.89 7.95
CA LEU A 71 -2.15 -26.68 7.14
C LEU A 71 -1.26 -26.67 5.90
N ILE A 72 0.00 -27.11 6.03
CA ILE A 72 0.94 -27.24 4.92
C ILE A 72 0.41 -28.30 3.94
N GLU A 73 -0.05 -29.45 4.46
CA GLU A 73 -0.65 -30.50 3.66
C GLU A 73 -1.93 -30.02 2.95
N LEU A 74 -2.78 -29.29 3.66
CA LEU A 74 -4.01 -28.71 3.09
C LEU A 74 -3.70 -27.75 1.93
N LEU A 75 -2.71 -26.88 2.10
CA LEU A 75 -2.25 -25.91 1.09
C LEU A 75 -1.81 -26.62 -0.19
N SER A 76 -0.90 -27.60 -0.07
CA SER A 76 -0.39 -28.33 -1.23
C SER A 76 -1.49 -29.16 -1.92
N ARG A 77 -2.37 -29.82 -1.15
CA ARG A 77 -3.56 -30.49 -1.73
C ARG A 77 -4.44 -29.52 -2.52
N GLN A 78 -4.55 -28.26 -2.10
CA GLN A 78 -5.30 -27.26 -2.86
C GLN A 78 -4.54 -26.89 -4.15
N ALA A 79 -3.22 -26.72 -4.12
CA ALA A 79 -2.42 -26.48 -5.32
C ALA A 79 -2.60 -27.60 -6.36
N SER A 80 -2.44 -28.86 -5.96
CA SER A 80 -2.66 -30.02 -6.85
C SER A 80 -4.09 -30.06 -7.40
N ARG A 81 -5.08 -29.69 -6.58
CA ARG A 81 -6.48 -29.69 -7.02
C ARG A 81 -6.77 -28.58 -8.02
N ILE A 82 -6.15 -27.41 -7.88
CA ILE A 82 -6.25 -26.32 -8.87
C ILE A 82 -5.71 -26.78 -10.22
N LEU A 83 -4.53 -27.42 -10.24
CA LEU A 83 -3.94 -27.95 -11.47
C LEU A 83 -4.86 -28.97 -12.15
N GLN A 84 -5.40 -29.93 -11.39
CA GLN A 84 -6.33 -30.93 -11.94
C GLN A 84 -7.57 -30.27 -12.55
N LEU A 85 -8.18 -29.30 -11.85
CA LEU A 85 -9.38 -28.61 -12.34
C LEU A 85 -9.09 -27.76 -13.59
N TYR A 86 -7.91 -27.15 -13.67
CA TYR A 86 -7.46 -26.40 -14.84
C TYR A 86 -7.18 -27.31 -16.03
N GLU A 87 -6.45 -28.41 -15.83
CA GLU A 87 -6.13 -29.37 -16.88
C GLU A 87 -7.38 -30.04 -17.45
N SER A 88 -8.36 -30.35 -16.60
CA SER A 88 -9.68 -30.80 -17.06
C SER A 88 -10.40 -29.74 -17.90
N SER A 89 -10.26 -28.44 -17.60
CA SER A 89 -10.79 -27.34 -18.43
C SER A 89 -10.27 -27.37 -19.86
N VAL A 90 -8.95 -27.46 -19.94
CA VAL A 90 -8.24 -27.36 -21.22
C VAL A 90 -8.52 -28.60 -22.07
N ALA A 91 -8.69 -29.77 -21.43
CA ALA A 91 -9.07 -30.99 -22.13
C ALA A 91 -10.50 -30.94 -22.70
N GLU A 92 -11.46 -30.37 -21.97
CA GLU A 92 -12.86 -30.22 -22.41
C GLU A 92 -13.00 -29.24 -23.58
N THR A 93 -12.22 -28.16 -23.60
CA THR A 93 -12.22 -27.15 -24.67
C THR A 93 -11.49 -27.63 -25.94
N GLY A 94 -10.50 -28.54 -25.80
CA GLY A 94 -9.71 -29.08 -26.90
C GLY A 94 -10.33 -30.25 -27.69
N PHE A 95 -11.37 -30.92 -27.16
CA PHE A 95 -12.06 -32.07 -27.78
C PHE A 95 -13.52 -31.74 -28.12
N ARG A 96 -13.74 -30.83 -29.07
CA ARG A 96 -15.01 -30.74 -29.81
C ARG A 96 -14.94 -31.63 -31.06
N ASP A 97 -14.85 -32.96 -30.84
CA ASP A 97 -15.15 -33.92 -31.90
C ASP A 97 -16.43 -34.67 -31.53
N SER A 98 -17.39 -34.64 -32.44
CA SER A 98 -18.73 -35.21 -32.27
C SER A 98 -18.68 -36.71 -31.98
N ASN A 99 -19.29 -37.12 -30.86
CA ASN A 99 -19.57 -38.49 -30.39
C ASN A 99 -18.59 -39.05 -29.36
N ASP A 100 -18.66 -38.60 -28.11
CA ASP A 100 -18.36 -39.46 -26.96
C ASP A 100 -19.17 -39.05 -25.72
N ASP A 101 -20.17 -39.85 -25.35
CA ASP A 101 -21.01 -39.71 -24.15
C ASP A 101 -20.26 -40.19 -22.88
N GLY A 102 -18.98 -39.82 -22.77
CA GLY A 102 -18.05 -40.32 -21.77
C GLY A 102 -17.76 -39.33 -20.64
N ASN A 103 -18.64 -39.28 -19.64
CA ASN A 103 -18.40 -38.71 -18.31
C ASN A 103 -17.98 -37.22 -18.26
N ILE A 104 -18.83 -36.34 -18.77
CA ILE A 104 -18.77 -34.90 -18.52
C ILE A 104 -19.03 -34.69 -17.02
N VAL A 105 -18.01 -34.25 -16.27
CA VAL A 105 -18.24 -33.70 -14.92
C VAL A 105 -19.17 -32.52 -15.12
N SER A 106 -20.41 -32.62 -14.62
CA SER A 106 -21.40 -31.56 -14.84
C SER A 106 -20.83 -30.20 -14.38
N GLY A 107 -21.06 -29.12 -15.12
CA GLY A 107 -20.54 -27.78 -14.77
C GLY A 107 -20.83 -27.39 -13.31
N VAL A 108 -21.96 -27.87 -12.76
CA VAL A 108 -22.35 -27.72 -11.36
C VAL A 108 -21.38 -28.40 -10.38
N GLU A 109 -20.88 -29.60 -10.68
CA GLU A 109 -19.89 -30.29 -9.84
C GLU A 109 -18.54 -29.59 -9.85
N ARG A 110 -18.18 -29.01 -11.00
CA ARG A 110 -16.95 -28.23 -11.16
C ARG A 110 -17.01 -26.94 -10.34
N GLU A 111 -18.08 -26.16 -10.45
CA GLU A 111 -18.26 -24.94 -9.64
C GLU A 111 -18.22 -25.24 -8.15
N LYS A 112 -18.85 -26.34 -7.71
CA LYS A 112 -18.76 -26.81 -6.32
C LYS A 112 -17.32 -27.13 -5.90
N ALA A 113 -16.54 -27.76 -6.79
CA ALA A 113 -15.13 -28.06 -6.53
C ALA A 113 -14.28 -26.79 -6.41
N ILE A 114 -14.47 -25.81 -7.32
CA ILE A 114 -13.79 -24.49 -7.27
C ILE A 114 -14.13 -23.77 -5.97
N SER A 115 -15.42 -23.70 -5.63
CA SER A 115 -15.92 -23.09 -4.40
C SER A 115 -15.33 -23.75 -3.14
N LEU A 116 -15.20 -25.07 -3.14
CA LEU A 116 -14.59 -25.82 -2.03
C LEU A 116 -13.10 -25.50 -1.87
N VAL A 117 -12.34 -25.43 -2.98
CA VAL A 117 -10.92 -25.04 -2.95
C VAL A 117 -10.76 -23.62 -2.42
N LYS A 118 -11.56 -22.67 -2.92
CA LYS A 118 -11.59 -21.28 -2.46
C LYS A 118 -11.82 -21.18 -0.95
N ARG A 119 -12.83 -21.90 -0.44
CA ARG A 119 -13.14 -21.94 0.99
C ARG A 119 -12.01 -22.54 1.83
N ARG A 120 -11.31 -23.57 1.33
CA ARG A 120 -10.19 -24.19 2.04
C ARG A 120 -8.97 -23.27 2.08
N LEU A 121 -8.67 -22.57 1.00
CA LEU A 121 -7.64 -21.53 1.00
C LEU A 121 -7.99 -20.43 2.01
N ASP A 122 -9.24 -19.96 2.05
CA ASP A 122 -9.68 -18.98 3.06
C ASP A 122 -9.48 -19.49 4.51
N VAL A 123 -9.67 -20.78 4.76
CA VAL A 123 -9.39 -21.38 6.07
C VAL A 123 -7.90 -21.32 6.41
N VAL A 124 -7.02 -21.65 5.46
CA VAL A 124 -5.55 -21.55 5.65
C VAL A 124 -5.17 -20.10 5.94
N THR A 125 -5.62 -19.14 5.12
CA THR A 125 -5.31 -17.72 5.27
C THR A 125 -5.81 -17.17 6.61
N LYS A 126 -7.05 -17.50 7.02
CA LYS A 126 -7.62 -17.08 8.31
C LYS A 126 -6.89 -17.69 9.50
N THR A 127 -6.51 -18.96 9.41
CA THR A 127 -5.78 -19.65 10.48
C THR A 127 -4.38 -19.06 10.64
N ALA A 128 -3.67 -18.83 9.54
CA ALA A 128 -2.35 -18.19 9.55
C ALA A 128 -2.43 -16.77 10.14
N TYR A 129 -3.40 -15.97 9.70
CA TYR A 129 -3.61 -14.62 10.22
C TYR A 129 -4.00 -14.61 11.70
N GLY A 130 -4.81 -15.57 12.15
CA GLY A 130 -5.16 -15.74 13.56
C GLY A 130 -3.93 -15.91 14.45
N LYS A 131 -2.85 -16.50 13.94
CA LYS A 131 -1.57 -16.62 14.67
C LYS A 131 -0.84 -15.30 14.81
N PHE A 132 -1.07 -14.31 13.96
CA PHE A 132 -0.37 -13.02 14.03
C PHE A 132 -0.70 -12.29 15.33
N TYR A 133 -1.94 -12.41 15.82
CA TYR A 133 -2.41 -11.80 17.07
C TYR A 133 -1.72 -12.33 18.33
N ALA A 134 -0.98 -13.44 18.24
CA ALA A 134 -0.19 -13.96 19.35
C ALA A 134 1.17 -13.25 19.51
N TYR A 135 1.53 -12.35 18.59
CA TYR A 135 2.83 -11.69 18.53
C TYR A 135 2.68 -10.19 18.28
N LEU A 136 3.67 -9.40 18.69
CA LEU A 136 3.88 -8.10 18.06
C LEU A 136 4.27 -8.32 16.60
N TYR A 137 3.86 -7.43 15.69
CA TYR A 137 4.06 -7.66 14.25
C TYR A 137 5.53 -7.98 13.88
N LYS A 138 6.48 -7.24 14.44
CA LYS A 138 7.93 -7.45 14.24
C LYS A 138 8.45 -8.82 14.72
N GLU A 139 7.68 -9.51 15.55
CA GLU A 139 8.00 -10.80 16.16
C GLU A 139 7.20 -11.95 15.55
N VAL A 140 6.29 -11.67 14.61
CA VAL A 140 5.49 -12.72 13.94
C VAL A 140 6.44 -13.66 13.19
N PRO A 141 6.44 -14.97 13.51
CA PRO A 141 7.31 -15.92 12.86
C PRO A 141 7.13 -15.91 11.35
N THR A 142 8.24 -15.88 10.61
CA THR A 142 8.23 -15.78 9.14
C THR A 142 7.44 -16.90 8.48
N CYS A 143 7.41 -18.11 9.07
CA CYS A 143 6.64 -19.24 8.54
C CYS A 143 5.14 -18.95 8.46
N TRP A 144 4.55 -18.29 9.46
CA TRP A 144 3.12 -17.94 9.45
C TRP A 144 2.82 -16.87 8.41
N ARG A 145 3.70 -15.88 8.26
CA ARG A 145 3.59 -14.86 7.21
C ARG A 145 3.74 -15.48 5.81
N GLN A 146 4.66 -16.43 5.65
CA GLN A 146 4.85 -17.15 4.39
C GLN A 146 3.64 -18.04 4.07
N LEU A 147 3.09 -18.77 5.05
CA LEU A 147 1.88 -19.58 4.85
C LEU A 147 0.68 -18.74 4.40
N TYR A 148 0.50 -17.55 5.00
CA TYR A 148 -0.51 -16.59 4.56
C TYR A 148 -0.28 -16.16 3.10
N THR A 149 0.97 -15.80 2.78
CA THR A 149 1.37 -15.34 1.44
C THR A 149 1.15 -16.43 0.38
N ASP A 150 1.61 -17.65 0.63
CA ASP A 150 1.46 -18.79 -0.29
C ASP A 150 -0.03 -19.13 -0.52
N ALA A 151 -0.86 -19.10 0.52
CA ALA A 151 -2.30 -19.31 0.39
C ALA A 151 -3.00 -18.21 -0.41
N ALA A 152 -2.59 -16.95 -0.22
CA ALA A 152 -3.11 -15.82 -0.98
C ALA A 152 -2.73 -15.93 -2.47
N ILE A 153 -1.49 -16.31 -2.78
CA ILE A 153 -1.03 -16.52 -4.15
C ILE A 153 -1.79 -17.67 -4.83
N LEU A 154 -2.01 -18.79 -4.16
CA LEU A 154 -2.84 -19.87 -4.70
C LEU A 154 -4.28 -19.44 -4.95
N LYS A 155 -4.84 -18.61 -4.07
CA LYS A 155 -6.18 -18.06 -4.26
C LYS A 155 -6.21 -17.11 -5.46
N PHE A 156 -5.20 -16.27 -5.65
CA PHE A 156 -5.07 -15.45 -6.85
C PHE A 156 -5.01 -16.32 -8.11
N ALA A 157 -4.17 -17.36 -8.13
CA ALA A 157 -4.06 -18.27 -9.27
C ALA A 157 -5.38 -19.01 -9.57
N LEU A 158 -6.12 -19.43 -8.54
CA LEU A 158 -7.47 -19.98 -8.69
C LEU A 158 -8.41 -18.98 -9.38
N LEU A 159 -8.39 -17.72 -8.96
CA LEU A 159 -9.23 -16.67 -9.54
C LEU A 159 -8.89 -16.46 -11.03
N VAL A 160 -7.61 -16.44 -11.38
CA VAL A 160 -7.15 -16.24 -12.78
C VAL A 160 -7.54 -17.44 -13.64
N LEU A 161 -7.17 -18.65 -13.22
CA LEU A 161 -7.28 -19.85 -14.03
C LEU A 161 -8.72 -20.37 -14.16
N LEU A 162 -9.57 -20.15 -13.15
CA LEU A 162 -10.88 -20.84 -13.05
C LEU A 162 -12.08 -19.91 -12.81
N ASP A 163 -11.91 -18.70 -12.26
CA ASP A 163 -13.04 -17.76 -12.13
C ASP A 163 -13.06 -16.73 -13.28
N PHE A 164 -11.90 -16.27 -13.77
CA PHE A 164 -11.84 -15.21 -14.77
C PHE A 164 -11.97 -15.73 -16.21
N ASP A 165 -11.26 -16.80 -16.55
CA ASP A 165 -11.24 -17.41 -17.91
C ASP A 165 -12.64 -17.81 -18.41
N HIS A 166 -13.45 -18.41 -17.53
CA HIS A 166 -14.84 -18.80 -17.83
C HIS A 166 -15.79 -17.61 -18.03
N VAL A 167 -15.43 -16.40 -17.58
CA VAL A 167 -16.26 -15.20 -17.78
C VAL A 167 -15.87 -14.47 -19.07
N THR A 168 -14.72 -14.80 -19.67
CA THR A 168 -14.22 -14.22 -20.93
C THR A 168 -14.63 -14.94 -22.20
N GLU A 169 -15.15 -16.16 -22.11
CA GLU A 169 -15.79 -16.85 -23.25
C GLU A 169 -17.08 -16.10 -23.63
N ALA A 170 -17.00 -15.24 -24.64
CA ALA A 170 -18.17 -14.63 -25.25
C ALA A 170 -18.93 -15.71 -26.02
N GLY A 171 -20.21 -15.92 -25.71
CA GLY A 171 -21.10 -16.59 -26.65
C GLY A 171 -21.16 -15.73 -27.92
N GLU A 172 -21.04 -16.33 -29.09
CA GLU A 172 -21.21 -15.65 -30.39
C GLU A 172 -22.68 -15.23 -30.66
N GLU A 173 -23.56 -15.33 -29.66
CA GLU A 173 -24.98 -15.02 -29.76
C GLU A 173 -25.25 -13.58 -29.29
N GLU A 174 -26.26 -12.92 -29.88
CA GLU A 174 -26.73 -11.60 -29.44
C GLU A 174 -27.30 -11.73 -28.01
N GLU A 175 -26.45 -11.59 -27.01
CA GLU A 175 -26.83 -11.58 -25.59
C GLU A 175 -27.62 -10.30 -25.26
N GLU A 176 -28.61 -10.42 -24.37
CA GLU A 176 -29.39 -9.26 -23.93
C GLU A 176 -28.50 -8.28 -23.14
N GLU A 177 -28.74 -6.96 -23.26
CA GLU A 177 -27.93 -5.91 -22.62
C GLU A 177 -27.77 -6.13 -21.09
N GLU A 178 -28.79 -6.69 -20.43
CA GLU A 178 -28.77 -7.01 -19.00
C GLU A 178 -27.77 -8.13 -18.65
N GLU A 179 -27.64 -9.16 -19.51
CA GLU A 179 -26.70 -10.27 -19.30
C GLU A 179 -25.25 -9.83 -19.50
N GLU A 180 -25.00 -8.92 -20.44
CA GLU A 180 -23.68 -8.32 -20.65
C GLU A 180 -23.25 -7.46 -19.45
N GLU A 181 -24.16 -6.65 -18.90
CA GLU A 181 -23.90 -5.87 -17.70
C GLU A 181 -23.62 -6.78 -16.49
N GLU A 182 -24.39 -7.85 -16.29
CA GLU A 182 -24.14 -8.80 -15.21
C GLU A 182 -22.77 -9.47 -15.34
N ARG A 183 -22.38 -9.89 -16.55
CA ARG A 183 -21.07 -10.48 -16.84
C ARG A 183 -19.95 -9.50 -16.55
N ARG A 184 -20.10 -8.23 -16.97
CA ARG A 184 -19.14 -7.15 -16.67
C ARG A 184 -18.98 -6.95 -15.16
N LEU A 185 -20.09 -6.83 -14.42
CA LEU A 185 -20.07 -6.69 -12.96
C LEU A 185 -19.45 -7.92 -12.27
N LYS A 186 -19.62 -9.12 -12.83
CA LYS A 186 -18.94 -10.33 -12.36
C LYS A 186 -17.44 -10.25 -12.57
N ARG A 187 -16.96 -9.80 -13.75
CA ARG A 187 -15.52 -9.59 -14.02
C ARG A 187 -14.90 -8.57 -13.07
N GLU A 188 -15.56 -7.43 -12.88
CA GLU A 188 -15.08 -6.38 -11.96
C GLU A 188 -14.94 -6.91 -10.52
N ARG A 189 -15.93 -7.69 -10.03
CA ARG A 189 -15.85 -8.33 -8.71
C ARG A 189 -14.69 -9.31 -8.57
N ILE A 190 -14.38 -10.08 -9.63
CA ILE A 190 -13.26 -11.03 -9.63
C ILE A 190 -11.93 -10.28 -9.55
N VAL A 191 -11.77 -9.22 -10.35
CA VAL A 191 -10.59 -8.33 -10.31
C VAL A 191 -10.40 -7.73 -8.93
N ASP A 192 -11.46 -7.23 -8.29
CA ASP A 192 -11.36 -6.66 -6.94
C ASP A 192 -10.92 -7.72 -5.92
N GLN A 193 -11.41 -8.97 -6.05
CA GLN A 193 -10.94 -10.09 -5.23
C GLN A 193 -9.46 -10.42 -5.46
N MET A 194 -8.98 -10.37 -6.71
CA MET A 194 -7.57 -10.56 -7.06
C MET A 194 -6.69 -9.47 -6.40
N VAL A 195 -7.05 -8.19 -6.60
CA VAL A 195 -6.34 -7.05 -6.01
C VAL A 195 -6.29 -7.17 -4.49
N LYS A 196 -7.45 -7.39 -3.85
CA LYS A 196 -7.56 -7.55 -2.40
C LYS A 196 -6.71 -8.70 -1.87
N THR A 197 -6.68 -9.83 -2.56
CA THR A 197 -5.88 -10.99 -2.15
C THR A 197 -4.38 -10.66 -2.18
N LEU A 198 -3.91 -10.01 -3.23
CA LEU A 198 -2.50 -9.64 -3.35
C LEU A 198 -2.09 -8.51 -2.39
N ASP A 199 -2.88 -7.45 -2.29
CA ASP A 199 -2.55 -6.32 -1.41
C ASP A 199 -2.56 -6.72 0.06
N LEU A 200 -3.48 -7.58 0.51
CA LEU A 200 -3.45 -8.08 1.89
C LEU A 200 -2.23 -8.97 2.16
N SER A 201 -1.72 -9.71 1.17
CA SER A 201 -0.47 -10.46 1.32
C SER A 201 0.75 -9.54 1.52
N LEU A 202 0.72 -8.35 0.90
CA LEU A 202 1.75 -7.32 1.11
C LEU A 202 1.58 -6.61 2.45
N ILE A 203 0.38 -6.10 2.73
CA ILE A 203 0.10 -5.25 3.89
C ILE A 203 0.18 -6.06 5.20
N LEU A 204 -0.41 -7.26 5.23
CA LEU A 204 -0.50 -8.04 6.46
C LEU A 204 0.67 -8.99 6.65
N ALA A 205 1.22 -9.57 5.58
CA ALA A 205 2.27 -10.58 5.68
C ALA A 205 3.64 -10.12 5.15
N GLY A 206 3.72 -8.94 4.52
CA GLY A 206 4.97 -8.41 3.97
C GLY A 206 5.53 -9.21 2.80
N ALA A 207 4.68 -9.96 2.07
CA ALA A 207 5.12 -10.86 1.00
C ALA A 207 6.15 -11.90 1.48
N ALA A 208 6.00 -12.42 2.69
CA ALA A 208 7.02 -13.24 3.33
C ALA A 208 7.37 -14.51 2.54
N GLY A 209 8.66 -14.86 2.55
CA GLY A 209 9.24 -16.01 1.87
C GLY A 209 10.42 -15.61 1.00
N GLU A 210 11.63 -16.05 1.34
CA GLU A 210 12.89 -15.60 0.71
C GLU A 210 12.98 -15.97 -0.78
N SER A 211 12.54 -17.18 -1.14
CA SER A 211 12.63 -17.70 -2.52
C SER A 211 11.35 -17.53 -3.33
N ARG A 212 10.20 -17.38 -2.64
CA ARG A 212 8.86 -17.47 -3.22
C ARG A 212 8.08 -16.17 -3.04
N GLY A 213 7.94 -15.70 -1.80
CA GLY A 213 7.07 -14.62 -1.36
C GLY A 213 7.02 -13.41 -2.31
N ARG A 214 7.99 -12.49 -2.20
CA ARG A 214 7.95 -11.24 -2.96
C ARG A 214 7.96 -11.45 -4.48
N ARG A 215 8.78 -12.39 -4.96
CA ARG A 215 8.88 -12.76 -6.38
C ARG A 215 7.53 -13.18 -6.97
N TRP A 216 6.78 -14.02 -6.26
CA TRP A 216 5.46 -14.47 -6.70
C TRP A 216 4.43 -13.35 -6.64
N VAL A 217 4.45 -12.51 -5.60
CA VAL A 217 3.52 -11.38 -5.51
C VAL A 217 3.74 -10.37 -6.64
N ASP A 218 4.99 -10.01 -6.93
CA ASP A 218 5.31 -9.11 -8.04
C ASP A 218 4.93 -9.74 -9.39
N GLY A 219 5.20 -11.04 -9.58
CA GLY A 219 4.74 -11.79 -10.76
C GLY A 219 3.22 -11.80 -10.90
N ALA A 220 2.48 -12.00 -9.81
CA ALA A 220 1.02 -11.99 -9.79
C ALA A 220 0.44 -10.60 -10.11
N PHE A 221 1.06 -9.51 -9.66
CA PHE A 221 0.67 -8.17 -10.08
C PHE A 221 0.93 -7.92 -11.57
N GLY A 222 2.04 -8.42 -12.11
CA GLY A 222 2.29 -8.38 -13.56
C GLY A 222 1.17 -9.08 -14.34
N LEU A 223 0.78 -10.28 -13.92
CA LEU A 223 -0.33 -11.01 -14.53
C LEU A 223 -1.66 -10.26 -14.42
N LEU A 224 -1.92 -9.63 -13.27
CA LEU A 224 -3.13 -8.84 -13.08
C LEU A 224 -3.17 -7.60 -13.99
N GLU A 225 -2.03 -6.96 -14.20
CA GLU A 225 -1.91 -5.83 -15.14
C GLU A 225 -2.17 -6.28 -16.58
N ASP A 226 -1.66 -7.45 -16.99
CA ASP A 226 -1.91 -8.03 -18.31
C ASP A 226 -3.41 -8.35 -18.49
N VAL A 227 -4.04 -8.98 -17.50
CA VAL A 227 -5.48 -9.28 -17.50
C VAL A 227 -6.32 -7.99 -17.65
N LEU A 228 -5.96 -6.94 -16.90
CA LEU A 228 -6.66 -5.66 -16.97
C LEU A 228 -6.47 -4.94 -18.31
N TRP A 229 -5.29 -5.07 -18.90
CA TRP A 229 -5.00 -4.53 -20.23
C TRP A 229 -5.91 -5.16 -21.29
N ASP A 230 -6.10 -6.48 -21.23
CA ASP A 230 -6.97 -7.20 -22.18
C ASP A 230 -8.44 -6.76 -22.07
N ILE A 231 -8.96 -6.58 -20.84
CA ILE A 231 -10.33 -6.08 -20.60
C ILE A 231 -10.53 -4.70 -21.25
N ASN A 232 -9.60 -3.78 -21.01
CA ASN A 232 -9.71 -2.41 -21.51
C ASN A 232 -9.54 -2.33 -23.04
N SER A 233 -8.69 -3.20 -23.60
CA SER A 233 -8.46 -3.27 -25.05
C SER A 233 -9.68 -3.83 -25.79
N ALA A 234 -10.41 -4.77 -25.20
CA ALA A 234 -11.65 -5.30 -25.78
C ALA A 234 -12.78 -4.26 -25.85
N ALA A 235 -12.87 -3.37 -24.86
CA ALA A 235 -13.92 -2.34 -24.78
C ALA A 235 -13.77 -1.17 -25.78
N THR A 236 -12.65 -1.08 -26.50
CA THR A 236 -12.35 0.06 -27.40
C THR A 236 -12.55 -0.24 -28.89
N VAL A 237 -13.02 -1.43 -29.27
CA VAL A 237 -13.35 -1.76 -30.66
C VAL A 237 -14.77 -1.28 -30.95
N PRO A 238 -14.99 -0.23 -31.77
CA PRO A 238 -16.33 0.14 -32.17
C PRO A 238 -16.92 -0.97 -33.05
N ALA A 239 -18.13 -1.41 -32.73
CA ALA A 239 -18.91 -2.32 -33.56
C ALA A 239 -18.88 -1.81 -35.01
N ALA A 240 -18.29 -2.59 -35.91
CA ALA A 240 -18.26 -2.30 -37.33
C ALA A 240 -19.71 -2.35 -37.84
N GLY A 241 -20.35 -1.18 -37.86
CA GLY A 241 -21.68 -1.00 -38.45
C GLY A 241 -21.66 -1.45 -39.90
N GLY A 242 -22.54 -2.41 -40.20
CA GLY A 242 -22.66 -3.03 -41.52
C GLY A 242 -22.83 -2.02 -42.64
N GLU A 243 -22.18 -2.34 -43.76
CA GLU A 243 -22.37 -1.69 -45.04
C GLU A 243 -23.86 -1.75 -45.44
N LYS A 244 -24.55 -0.61 -45.38
CA LYS A 244 -25.70 -0.35 -46.25
C LYS A 244 -25.20 0.46 -47.44
N LYS A 245 -25.16 -0.21 -48.59
CA LYS A 245 -25.23 0.43 -49.91
C LYS A 245 -26.57 1.14 -50.01
N ASP A 246 -26.56 2.46 -50.05
CA ASP A 246 -27.60 3.24 -50.71
C ASP A 246 -26.92 4.05 -51.82
N ASP A 247 -27.29 3.72 -53.05
CA ASP A 247 -27.04 4.51 -54.25
C ASP A 247 -27.94 5.75 -54.18
N ASP A 248 -27.36 6.96 -54.25
CA ASP A 248 -28.01 8.08 -54.91
C ASP A 248 -27.02 9.21 -55.26
N GLU A 249 -27.11 9.65 -56.51
CA GLU A 249 -26.35 10.74 -57.12
C GLU A 249 -26.71 12.09 -56.50
N HIS A 250 -25.72 12.96 -56.22
CA HIS A 250 -25.58 14.30 -56.83
C HIS A 250 -24.45 15.12 -56.17
N GLY A 251 -23.48 15.53 -56.98
CA GLY A 251 -22.88 16.87 -56.94
C GLY A 251 -21.76 17.18 -55.93
N GLY A 252 -20.53 17.34 -56.44
CA GLY A 252 -19.69 18.48 -56.06
C GLY A 252 -18.42 18.23 -55.25
N GLU A 253 -17.29 18.15 -55.97
CA GLU A 253 -15.93 18.56 -55.62
C GLU A 253 -15.04 17.73 -54.66
N ARG A 254 -13.86 17.39 -55.21
CA ARG A 254 -12.70 16.73 -54.59
C ARG A 254 -11.63 17.77 -54.18
N PRO A 255 -10.58 17.38 -53.42
CA PRO A 255 -10.03 18.12 -52.29
C PRO A 255 -8.68 18.77 -52.58
N GLN A 256 -8.25 19.73 -51.76
CA GLN A 256 -6.87 20.23 -51.78
C GLN A 256 -5.97 19.55 -50.75
N LYS A 257 -4.75 19.32 -51.24
CA LYS A 257 -3.68 18.43 -50.79
C LYS A 257 -2.78 19.10 -49.76
N LYS A 258 -2.43 18.32 -48.73
CA LYS A 258 -1.14 18.20 -48.02
C LYS A 258 -0.01 19.19 -48.36
N GLN A 259 0.67 19.68 -47.31
CA GLN A 259 2.13 19.75 -47.32
C GLN A 259 2.72 18.80 -46.26
N ARG A 260 3.73 18.05 -46.72
CA ARG A 260 4.50 17.02 -46.03
C ARG A 260 5.96 17.43 -46.17
N LEU A 261 6.72 17.46 -45.07
CA LEU A 261 8.17 17.29 -45.08
C LEU A 261 8.56 16.38 -43.90
N SER A 262 9.51 15.51 -44.18
CA SER A 262 10.01 14.37 -43.39
C SER A 262 11.56 14.37 -43.50
N PRO A 263 12.30 13.39 -42.97
CA PRO A 263 12.56 13.02 -41.56
C PRO A 263 14.08 12.99 -41.26
N SER A 264 14.49 12.78 -40.01
CA SER A 264 15.83 12.23 -39.63
C SER A 264 15.67 11.55 -38.26
N LEU A 265 15.46 10.23 -38.23
CA LEU A 265 16.47 9.18 -37.98
C LEU A 265 17.14 9.33 -36.62
N GLU A 266 16.65 8.62 -35.59
CA GLU A 266 17.42 7.57 -34.92
C GLU A 266 16.59 6.74 -33.92
N THR A 267 16.92 5.44 -33.91
CA THR A 267 16.57 4.32 -33.02
C THR A 267 15.11 3.93 -32.79
N LYS A 268 14.77 2.76 -33.37
CA LYS A 268 13.59 1.95 -33.11
C LYS A 268 13.61 1.44 -31.67
N ASP A 269 12.61 1.83 -30.89
CA ASP A 269 12.09 1.00 -29.82
C ASP A 269 10.65 0.62 -30.17
N GLN A 270 10.34 -0.68 -30.10
CA GLN A 270 9.11 -1.25 -30.63
C GLN A 270 8.08 -1.37 -29.51
N GLY A 271 6.95 -0.68 -29.67
CA GLY A 271 5.65 -1.18 -29.25
C GLY A 271 5.17 -0.76 -27.87
N ASN A 272 4.80 0.51 -27.71
CA ASN A 272 3.69 0.88 -26.83
C ASN A 272 2.97 2.07 -27.47
N GLU A 273 1.76 1.86 -28.01
CA GLU A 273 0.87 2.97 -28.35
C GLU A 273 0.38 3.58 -27.02
N GLN A 274 1.20 4.48 -26.48
CA GLN A 274 0.87 5.27 -25.31
C GLN A 274 -0.38 6.11 -25.62
N VAL A 275 -1.45 5.90 -24.84
CA VAL A 275 -2.43 6.94 -24.56
C VAL A 275 -1.64 8.22 -24.28
N SER A 276 -1.92 9.31 -25.00
CA SER A 276 -1.18 10.55 -24.80
C SER A 276 -1.33 11.00 -23.34
N ASP A 277 -0.29 10.77 -22.53
CA ASP A 277 -0.17 11.05 -21.09
C ASP A 277 -0.14 12.56 -20.83
N ASN A 278 -1.14 13.29 -21.34
CA ASN A 278 -1.24 14.72 -21.12
C ASN A 278 -2.01 15.02 -19.83
N TRP A 279 -1.42 14.64 -18.71
CA TRP A 279 -1.97 14.88 -17.36
C TRP A 279 -2.17 16.37 -17.05
N GLN A 280 -1.53 17.27 -17.82
CA GLN A 280 -1.61 18.73 -17.64
C GLN A 280 -3.06 19.23 -17.71
N ASN A 281 -3.91 18.60 -18.53
CA ASN A 281 -5.31 18.98 -18.73
C ASN A 281 -6.26 18.41 -17.67
N THR A 282 -5.79 17.54 -16.77
CA THR A 282 -6.63 16.98 -15.70
C THR A 282 -6.66 17.91 -14.48
N PRO A 283 -7.75 17.94 -13.69
CA PRO A 283 -7.81 18.74 -12.47
C PRO A 283 -6.71 18.38 -11.48
N SER A 284 -6.19 19.37 -10.74
CA SER A 284 -5.29 19.16 -9.61
C SER A 284 -6.08 19.16 -8.29
N PHE A 285 -5.50 18.56 -7.25
CA PHE A 285 -6.04 18.71 -5.89
C PHE A 285 -6.18 20.18 -5.48
N SER A 286 -7.18 20.45 -4.63
CA SER A 286 -7.37 21.77 -4.03
C SER A 286 -6.16 22.17 -3.18
N THR A 287 -5.74 23.42 -3.33
CA THR A 287 -4.70 24.07 -2.51
C THR A 287 -5.27 24.82 -1.30
N HIS A 288 -6.58 24.71 -1.05
CA HIS A 288 -7.23 25.38 0.07
C HIS A 288 -6.65 24.95 1.42
N GLU A 289 -6.27 25.94 2.24
CA GLU A 289 -5.77 25.74 3.60
C GLU A 289 -6.80 26.25 4.61
N PRO A 290 -7.49 25.37 5.36
CA PRO A 290 -8.47 25.80 6.36
C PRO A 290 -7.85 26.64 7.48
N PHE A 291 -6.59 26.37 7.81
CA PHE A 291 -5.84 27.05 8.86
C PHE A 291 -4.34 26.89 8.62
N THR A 292 -3.60 27.98 8.80
CA THR A 292 -2.15 28.03 8.62
C THR A 292 -1.51 28.63 9.88
N PRO A 293 -0.81 27.83 10.70
CA PRO A 293 -0.09 28.34 11.86
C PRO A 293 0.98 29.38 11.46
N PRO A 294 1.21 30.43 12.27
CA PRO A 294 2.31 31.36 12.04
C PRO A 294 3.66 30.69 12.32
N VAL A 295 4.63 30.88 11.43
CA VAL A 295 6.04 30.47 11.63
C VAL A 295 6.72 31.49 12.54
N LYS A 296 7.20 31.05 13.71
CA LYS A 296 7.77 31.91 14.75
C LYS A 296 9.31 31.90 14.73
N ASN A 297 9.92 30.76 14.46
CA ASN A 297 11.36 30.50 14.58
C ASN A 297 11.84 29.72 13.33
N PRO A 298 12.01 30.39 12.18
CA PRO A 298 12.19 29.71 10.89
C PRO A 298 13.45 28.85 10.83
N ILE A 299 13.31 27.63 10.31
CA ILE A 299 14.44 26.76 9.97
C ILE A 299 15.26 27.36 8.83
N ARG A 300 16.58 27.23 8.90
CA ARG A 300 17.51 27.67 7.84
C ARG A 300 17.20 26.94 6.52
N ARG A 301 17.15 27.70 5.43
CA ARG A 301 16.98 27.21 4.06
C ARG A 301 18.28 27.31 3.25
N VAL A 302 18.54 26.33 2.40
CA VAL A 302 19.62 26.31 1.40
C VAL A 302 19.07 25.79 0.07
N SER A 303 19.62 26.24 -1.06
CA SER A 303 19.23 25.75 -2.39
C SER A 303 19.97 24.47 -2.75
N ALA A 304 19.28 23.48 -3.32
CA ALA A 304 19.92 22.27 -3.85
C ALA A 304 20.96 22.58 -4.95
N ASP A 305 20.76 23.66 -5.73
CA ASP A 305 21.71 24.08 -6.78
C ASP A 305 23.07 24.53 -6.23
N SER A 306 23.10 24.93 -4.96
CA SER A 306 24.27 25.54 -4.33
C SER A 306 24.64 24.85 -3.01
N PHE A 307 24.14 23.65 -2.77
CA PHE A 307 24.38 22.91 -1.53
C PHE A 307 24.77 21.47 -1.85
N SER A 308 26.07 21.20 -1.87
CA SER A 308 26.61 19.91 -2.29
C SER A 308 26.48 18.84 -1.19
N ILE A 309 26.69 17.58 -1.58
CA ILE A 309 26.74 16.46 -0.64
C ILE A 309 27.87 16.61 0.38
N GLU A 310 29.01 17.20 0.00
CA GLU A 310 30.13 17.49 0.91
C GLU A 310 29.78 18.58 1.92
N GLU A 311 29.02 19.60 1.50
CA GLU A 311 28.51 20.65 2.39
C GLU A 311 27.49 20.08 3.37
N PHE A 312 26.64 19.15 2.92
CA PHE A 312 25.72 18.43 3.80
C PHE A 312 26.45 17.50 4.79
N GLN A 313 27.47 16.76 4.34
CA GLN A 313 28.31 15.96 5.24
C GLN A 313 29.01 16.84 6.29
N SER A 314 29.49 18.02 5.88
CA SER A 314 30.14 18.98 6.78
C SER A 314 29.15 19.61 7.78
N HIS A 315 27.87 19.74 7.41
CA HIS A 315 26.82 20.29 8.26
C HIS A 315 26.67 19.53 9.59
N PHE A 316 26.88 18.22 9.61
CA PHE A 316 26.78 17.44 10.84
C PHE A 316 27.80 17.80 11.92
N SER A 317 28.91 18.42 11.53
CA SER A 317 29.96 18.86 12.45
C SER A 317 29.83 20.33 12.85
N LEU A 318 28.87 21.07 12.26
CA LEU A 318 28.68 22.48 12.57
C LEU A 318 28.01 22.65 13.95
N PRO A 319 28.48 23.59 14.78
CA PRO A 319 27.84 23.89 16.04
C PRO A 319 26.44 24.48 15.79
N ARG A 320 25.45 24.01 16.55
CA ARG A 320 24.10 24.59 16.52
C ARG A 320 24.10 26.01 17.07
N ALA A 321 23.30 26.88 16.48
CA ALA A 321 23.16 28.28 16.92
C ALA A 321 22.64 28.43 18.35
N ASP A 322 21.86 27.45 18.83
CA ASP A 322 21.33 27.40 20.19
C ASP A 322 22.26 26.69 21.19
N GLY A 323 23.45 26.27 20.74
CA GLY A 323 24.44 25.57 21.56
C GLY A 323 24.06 24.14 21.93
N GLY A 324 23.00 23.56 21.36
CA GLY A 324 22.62 22.18 21.58
C GLY A 324 23.56 21.17 20.89
N PRO A 325 23.49 19.88 21.27
CA PRO A 325 24.31 18.83 20.66
C PRO A 325 23.75 18.36 19.31
N GLY A 326 24.60 17.74 18.50
CA GLY A 326 24.24 17.15 17.21
C GLY A 326 23.91 18.17 16.11
N PRO A 327 23.47 17.69 14.92
CA PRO A 327 23.14 18.56 13.80
C PRO A 327 21.88 19.40 14.05
N ALA A 328 21.79 20.55 13.38
CA ALA A 328 20.55 21.33 13.31
C ALA A 328 19.64 20.85 12.15
N PRO A 329 18.31 20.99 12.27
CA PRO A 329 17.39 20.86 11.15
C PRO A 329 17.75 21.83 10.02
N LEU A 330 17.51 21.42 8.78
CA LEU A 330 17.85 22.17 7.59
C LEU A 330 16.79 21.92 6.52
N ILE A 331 16.39 22.95 5.78
CA ILE A 331 15.54 22.80 4.60
C ILE A 331 16.40 22.97 3.34
N ILE A 332 16.38 21.97 2.47
CA ILE A 332 16.98 22.03 1.14
C ILE A 332 15.86 22.24 0.12
N THR A 333 15.86 23.38 -0.56
CA THR A 333 14.83 23.76 -1.54
C THR A 333 15.20 23.25 -2.92
N GLY A 334 14.23 22.75 -3.68
CA GLY A 334 14.41 22.36 -5.09
C GLY A 334 15.01 20.98 -5.32
N LEU A 335 15.26 20.22 -4.25
CA LEU A 335 15.91 18.89 -4.34
C LEU A 335 15.06 17.88 -5.11
N ALA A 336 13.73 18.03 -5.07
CA ALA A 336 12.78 17.11 -5.70
C ALA A 336 12.06 17.69 -6.93
N ASP A 337 12.39 18.91 -7.36
CA ASP A 337 11.68 19.61 -8.44
C ASP A 337 11.75 18.86 -9.78
N HIS A 338 12.80 18.08 -9.97
CA HIS A 338 13.04 17.28 -11.17
C HIS A 338 12.42 15.88 -11.10
N TRP A 339 11.78 15.50 -9.98
CA TRP A 339 11.16 14.19 -9.87
C TRP A 339 10.00 14.04 -10.87
N PRO A 340 9.81 12.86 -11.48
CA PRO A 340 8.61 12.59 -12.26
C PRO A 340 7.32 12.87 -11.48
N ALA A 341 7.28 12.57 -10.17
CA ALA A 341 6.16 12.84 -9.27
C ALA A 341 5.72 14.32 -9.24
N VAL A 342 6.63 15.24 -9.59
CA VAL A 342 6.37 16.68 -9.69
C VAL A 342 6.14 17.11 -11.15
N THR A 343 6.82 16.45 -12.09
CA THR A 343 6.88 16.86 -13.50
C THR A 343 5.99 16.02 -14.42
N THR A 344 6.49 14.91 -14.95
CA THR A 344 5.85 14.12 -16.01
C THR A 344 4.75 13.19 -15.51
N HIS A 345 4.83 12.80 -14.24
CA HIS A 345 3.96 11.86 -13.53
C HIS A 345 3.34 12.54 -12.30
N PRO A 346 2.58 13.63 -12.50
CA PRO A 346 2.28 14.58 -11.43
C PRO A 346 1.34 13.99 -10.38
N TRP A 347 1.84 13.75 -9.17
CA TRP A 347 1.05 13.23 -8.05
C TRP A 347 -0.02 14.19 -7.56
N ASN A 348 0.07 15.48 -7.92
CA ASN A 348 -0.99 16.44 -7.63
C ASN A 348 -2.26 16.24 -8.50
N LYS A 349 -2.23 15.31 -9.47
CA LYS A 349 -3.36 14.96 -10.33
C LYS A 349 -4.04 13.68 -9.81
N PRO A 350 -5.29 13.74 -9.32
CA PRO A 350 -6.00 12.56 -8.85
C PRO A 350 -6.14 11.49 -9.94
N ALA A 351 -6.37 11.90 -11.19
CA ALA A 351 -6.49 10.99 -12.34
C ALA A 351 -5.21 10.17 -12.56
N TYR A 352 -4.03 10.78 -12.38
CA TYR A 352 -2.76 10.07 -12.46
C TYR A 352 -2.67 9.01 -11.37
N LEU A 353 -2.93 9.37 -10.11
CA LEU A 353 -2.89 8.43 -8.98
C LEU A 353 -3.89 7.28 -9.14
N MET A 354 -5.10 7.54 -9.67
CA MET A 354 -6.08 6.51 -10.02
C MET A 354 -5.53 5.53 -11.05
N SER A 355 -4.90 6.03 -12.12
CA SER A 355 -4.31 5.19 -13.17
C SER A 355 -3.20 4.28 -12.63
N ARG A 356 -2.42 4.75 -11.65
CA ARG A 356 -1.32 4.00 -11.03
C ARG A 356 -1.76 3.05 -9.92
N THR A 357 -3.05 3.08 -9.57
CA THR A 357 -3.65 2.23 -8.52
C THR A 357 -4.76 1.34 -9.06
N LEU A 358 -4.63 0.89 -10.32
CA LEU A 358 -5.61 0.02 -11.00
C LEU A 358 -7.03 0.62 -10.98
N SER A 359 -7.11 1.91 -11.32
CA SER A 359 -8.32 2.74 -11.19
C SER A 359 -8.83 2.84 -9.74
N GLY A 360 -7.91 2.97 -8.79
CA GLY A 360 -8.22 3.10 -7.35
C GLY A 360 -8.49 1.79 -6.61
N ARG A 361 -8.39 0.63 -7.25
CA ARG A 361 -8.67 -0.68 -6.61
C ARG A 361 -7.63 -1.10 -5.59
N ARG A 362 -6.38 -0.62 -5.70
CA ARG A 362 -5.31 -0.99 -4.76
C ARG A 362 -5.69 -0.62 -3.33
N LEU A 363 -5.49 -1.53 -2.38
CA LEU A 363 -5.83 -1.29 -0.98
C LEU A 363 -4.71 -0.52 -0.27
N VAL A 364 -5.06 0.36 0.67
CA VAL A 364 -4.10 1.07 1.49
C VAL A 364 -4.56 1.10 2.95
N PRO A 365 -3.62 0.96 3.91
CA PRO A 365 -3.93 1.23 5.31
C PRO A 365 -4.08 2.74 5.51
N VAL A 366 -5.13 3.13 6.23
CA VAL A 366 -5.40 4.51 6.62
C VAL A 366 -5.71 4.57 8.11
N GLU A 367 -5.16 5.58 8.76
CA GLU A 367 -5.53 5.97 10.12
C GLU A 367 -6.79 6.83 10.06
N ILE A 368 -7.80 6.49 10.84
CA ILE A 368 -9.06 7.22 10.98
C ILE A 368 -9.08 7.87 12.35
N GLY A 369 -9.29 9.19 12.38
CA GLY A 369 -9.28 9.98 13.61
C GLY A 369 -8.46 11.24 13.46
N ARG A 370 -8.37 12.04 14.52
CA ARG A 370 -7.60 13.29 14.52
C ARG A 370 -6.10 13.02 14.64
N SER A 371 -5.71 12.15 15.56
CA SER A 371 -4.32 11.79 15.84
C SER A 371 -4.24 10.39 16.46
N TYR A 372 -3.11 9.70 16.31
CA TYR A 372 -2.93 8.33 16.83
C TYR A 372 -2.86 8.22 18.36
N VAL A 373 -2.85 9.35 19.08
CA VAL A 373 -2.92 9.37 20.55
C VAL A 373 -4.32 9.67 21.10
N ASP A 374 -5.32 9.86 20.22
CA ASP A 374 -6.68 10.26 20.61
C ASP A 374 -7.59 9.00 20.73
N GLU A 375 -8.54 8.98 21.68
CA GLU A 375 -9.42 7.81 21.94
C GLU A 375 -10.24 7.35 20.71
N GLY A 376 -10.53 8.28 19.80
CA GLY A 376 -11.30 8.02 18.57
C GLY A 376 -10.48 7.47 17.40
N TRP A 377 -9.19 7.16 17.62
CA TRP A 377 -8.31 6.67 16.56
C TRP A 377 -8.53 5.17 16.27
N GLY A 378 -8.43 4.82 15.00
CA GLY A 378 -8.35 3.43 14.56
C GLY A 378 -7.73 3.31 13.18
N GLN A 379 -7.41 2.08 12.77
CA GLN A 379 -6.88 1.81 11.42
C GLN A 379 -7.88 1.03 10.58
N LYS A 380 -7.94 1.35 9.29
CA LYS A 380 -8.74 0.61 8.30
C LYS A 380 -7.89 0.34 7.06
N ILE A 381 -8.18 -0.75 6.37
CA ILE A 381 -7.67 -1.01 5.03
C ILE A 381 -8.83 -0.77 4.08
N ILE A 382 -8.70 0.24 3.22
CA ILE A 382 -9.71 0.64 2.23
C ILE A 382 -9.08 0.71 0.85
N SER A 383 -9.90 0.76 -0.20
CA SER A 383 -9.38 1.01 -1.55
C SER A 383 -8.84 2.44 -1.66
N PHE A 384 -7.81 2.62 -2.48
CA PHE A 384 -7.20 3.93 -2.71
C PHE A 384 -8.19 4.90 -3.37
N GLY A 385 -9.11 4.39 -4.20
CA GLY A 385 -10.22 5.16 -4.75
C GLY A 385 -11.24 5.59 -3.70
N GLU A 386 -11.61 4.73 -2.75
CA GLU A 386 -12.43 5.13 -1.61
C GLU A 386 -11.70 6.20 -0.79
N PHE A 387 -10.40 6.01 -0.53
CA PHE A 387 -9.60 6.99 0.18
C PHE A 387 -9.64 8.38 -0.48
N LEU A 388 -9.36 8.43 -1.79
CA LEU A 388 -9.40 9.68 -2.55
C LEU A 388 -10.78 10.33 -2.53
N SER A 389 -11.81 9.61 -2.95
CA SER A 389 -13.16 10.16 -3.12
C SER A 389 -13.81 10.55 -1.79
N LYS A 390 -13.66 9.74 -0.74
CA LYS A 390 -14.36 9.96 0.53
C LYS A 390 -13.65 10.96 1.42
N TYR A 391 -12.31 10.92 1.46
CA TYR A 391 -11.53 11.66 2.47
C TYR A 391 -10.66 12.76 1.90
N ILE A 392 -10.24 12.69 0.63
CA ILE A 392 -9.37 13.72 0.02
C ILE A 392 -10.19 14.75 -0.77
N ASP A 393 -10.93 14.29 -1.77
CA ASP A 393 -11.68 15.15 -2.68
C ASP A 393 -12.93 14.42 -3.19
N SER A 394 -14.09 14.85 -2.67
CA SER A 394 -15.40 14.27 -3.00
C SER A 394 -15.89 14.55 -4.42
N SER A 395 -15.18 15.36 -5.19
CA SER A 395 -15.47 15.52 -6.63
C SER A 395 -14.90 14.39 -7.47
N ILE A 396 -13.98 13.58 -6.92
CA ILE A 396 -13.38 12.45 -7.64
C ILE A 396 -14.43 11.33 -7.76
N PRO A 397 -14.82 10.93 -8.98
CA PRO A 397 -15.78 9.86 -9.18
C PRO A 397 -15.16 8.53 -8.80
N PHE A 398 -15.76 7.85 -7.82
CA PHE A 398 -15.42 6.48 -7.47
C PHE A 398 -16.66 5.78 -6.93
N THR A 399 -17.01 4.65 -7.54
CA THR A 399 -18.06 3.76 -7.06
C THR A 399 -17.40 2.53 -6.46
N PRO A 400 -17.42 2.34 -5.13
CA PRO A 400 -16.91 1.12 -4.53
C PRO A 400 -17.73 -0.07 -5.06
N SER A 401 -17.08 -1.20 -5.31
CA SER A 401 -17.84 -2.39 -5.69
C SER A 401 -18.65 -2.87 -4.49
N SER A 402 -19.87 -3.34 -4.72
CA SER A 402 -20.83 -3.78 -3.69
C SER A 402 -20.30 -4.89 -2.76
N SER A 403 -19.09 -5.40 -2.98
CA SER A 403 -18.40 -6.38 -2.16
C SER A 403 -17.54 -5.79 -1.02
N ASP A 404 -17.40 -4.46 -0.95
CA ASP A 404 -16.53 -3.75 0.01
C ASP A 404 -17.11 -3.58 1.42
N VAL A 405 -18.29 -4.10 1.72
CA VAL A 405 -18.78 -4.21 3.10
C VAL A 405 -18.01 -5.33 3.80
N SER A 406 -16.79 -5.03 4.25
CA SER A 406 -15.93 -5.97 4.97
C SER A 406 -16.63 -6.47 6.25
N PRO A 407 -16.99 -7.75 6.39
CA PRO A 407 -17.59 -8.26 7.62
C PRO A 407 -16.54 -8.64 8.68
N PHE A 408 -15.24 -8.47 8.41
CA PHE A 408 -14.17 -9.19 9.11
C PHE A 408 -13.25 -8.35 10.00
N LEU A 409 -13.55 -7.07 10.23
CA LEU A 409 -12.84 -6.24 11.21
C LEU A 409 -13.74 -5.50 12.21
N SER A 410 -15.05 -5.76 12.23
CA SER A 410 -15.94 -5.27 13.29
C SER A 410 -16.07 -6.31 14.41
N SER A 411 -15.06 -6.41 15.27
CA SER A 411 -15.26 -6.94 16.62
C SER A 411 -15.33 -5.76 17.60
N SER A 412 -16.49 -5.11 17.62
CA SER A 412 -16.93 -4.29 18.75
C SER A 412 -18.44 -4.43 18.81
N SER A 413 -18.92 -4.91 19.95
CA SER A 413 -20.30 -5.31 20.26
C SER A 413 -21.36 -4.38 19.66
N ALA A 414 -22.08 -4.85 18.63
CA ALA A 414 -23.25 -4.16 18.09
C ALA A 414 -24.52 -4.68 18.79
N VAL A 415 -25.02 -3.88 19.74
CA VAL A 415 -26.45 -3.86 20.10
C VAL A 415 -27.19 -3.23 18.92
N HIS A 416 -28.30 -3.83 18.49
CA HIS A 416 -29.11 -3.39 17.35
C HIS A 416 -29.45 -1.89 17.39
N PRO A 417 -29.22 -1.11 16.30
CA PRO A 417 -29.73 0.25 16.22
C PRO A 417 -31.10 0.30 15.54
N GLU A 418 -32.02 1.01 16.20
CA GLU A 418 -33.28 1.53 15.68
C GLU A 418 -33.03 2.55 14.54
N PRO A 419 -34.01 2.81 13.64
CA PRO A 419 -33.83 3.71 12.51
C PRO A 419 -33.58 5.16 12.99
N ALA A 420 -32.41 5.68 12.61
CA ALA A 420 -31.92 7.01 12.94
C ALA A 420 -32.81 8.14 12.39
N SER A 421 -33.04 9.18 13.22
CA SER A 421 -33.76 10.39 12.83
C SER A 421 -32.90 11.34 11.98
N SER A 422 -33.54 12.26 11.26
CA SER A 422 -32.89 13.22 10.34
C SER A 422 -31.80 14.09 10.96
N ASP A 423 -31.77 14.24 12.28
CA ASP A 423 -30.78 15.03 13.00
C ASP A 423 -29.47 14.25 13.26
N GLN A 424 -29.50 12.91 13.31
CA GLN A 424 -28.29 12.08 13.42
C GLN A 424 -27.45 12.10 12.13
N LEU A 425 -28.09 12.25 10.97
CA LEU A 425 -27.42 12.39 9.67
C LEU A 425 -26.69 13.73 9.47
N LEU A 426 -26.98 14.72 10.31
CA LEU A 426 -26.31 16.04 10.30
C LEU A 426 -25.11 16.11 11.24
N GLU A 427 -25.10 15.33 12.34
CA GLU A 427 -23.95 15.19 13.26
C GLU A 427 -22.82 14.34 12.65
N GLU A 428 -23.13 13.33 11.83
CA GLU A 428 -22.14 12.53 11.08
C GLU A 428 -21.34 13.33 10.02
N LYS A 429 -21.68 14.61 9.80
CA LYS A 429 -20.99 15.50 8.84
C LYS A 429 -19.74 16.21 9.38
N LYS A 430 -19.26 15.91 10.60
CA LYS A 430 -17.83 16.13 10.88
C LYS A 430 -17.04 15.05 10.14
N LYS A 431 -16.67 15.31 8.88
CA LYS A 431 -15.89 14.38 8.04
C LYS A 431 -14.71 13.85 8.87
N GLN A 432 -14.77 12.57 9.25
CA GLN A 432 -13.63 11.90 9.88
C GLN A 432 -12.42 12.07 8.98
N ILE A 433 -11.28 12.45 9.56
CA ILE A 433 -10.02 12.54 8.82
C ILE A 433 -9.48 11.13 8.64
N ALA A 434 -9.06 10.82 7.41
CA ALA A 434 -8.30 9.62 7.10
C ALA A 434 -6.88 10.03 6.68
N TYR A 435 -5.86 9.37 7.21
CA TYR A 435 -4.47 9.65 6.91
C TYR A 435 -3.74 8.36 6.52
N LEU A 436 -3.24 8.28 5.28
CA LEU A 436 -2.27 7.27 4.90
C LEU A 436 -0.92 7.72 5.46
N ALA A 437 -0.60 7.26 6.66
CA ALA A 437 0.57 7.68 7.43
C ALA A 437 1.58 6.54 7.53
N GLN A 438 2.87 6.88 7.45
CA GLN A 438 3.99 5.99 7.74
C GLN A 438 3.92 4.61 7.07
N HIS A 439 3.41 4.55 5.84
CA HIS A 439 3.26 3.29 5.11
C HIS A 439 4.38 3.13 4.08
N PRO A 440 5.05 1.97 3.95
CA PRO A 440 6.00 1.68 2.88
C PRO A 440 5.29 1.46 1.53
N LEU A 441 4.50 2.44 1.11
CA LEU A 441 3.63 2.41 -0.07
C LEU A 441 4.40 2.08 -1.35
N PHE A 442 5.66 2.48 -1.44
CA PHE A 442 6.49 2.27 -2.63
C PHE A 442 6.98 0.83 -2.78
N LEU A 443 7.00 0.05 -1.70
CA LEU A 443 7.15 -1.41 -1.81
C LEU A 443 5.88 -2.02 -2.40
N GLN A 444 4.71 -1.47 -2.11
CA GLN A 444 3.43 -1.98 -2.59
C GLN A 444 3.08 -1.52 -4.01
N LEU A 445 3.44 -0.28 -4.37
CA LEU A 445 3.12 0.38 -5.64
C LEU A 445 4.40 0.73 -6.42
N PRO A 446 5.02 -0.24 -7.13
CA PRO A 446 6.26 -0.01 -7.88
C PRO A 446 6.16 1.11 -8.92
N ARG A 447 4.98 1.30 -9.53
CA ARG A 447 4.74 2.39 -10.48
C ARG A 447 4.80 3.79 -9.85
N LEU A 448 4.47 3.94 -8.55
CA LEU A 448 4.72 5.19 -7.84
C LEU A 448 6.18 5.27 -7.37
N ARG A 449 6.81 4.13 -7.03
CA ARG A 449 8.23 4.10 -6.70
C ARG A 449 9.11 4.64 -7.84
N SER A 450 8.75 4.39 -9.10
CA SER A 450 9.49 4.93 -10.26
C SER A 450 9.37 6.45 -10.44
N ASP A 451 8.46 7.10 -9.72
CA ASP A 451 8.22 8.54 -9.86
C ASP A 451 9.11 9.39 -8.95
N ILE A 452 9.88 8.74 -8.07
CA ILE A 452 10.72 9.36 -7.06
C ILE A 452 12.15 8.83 -7.12
N LEU A 453 13.10 9.65 -6.69
CA LEU A 453 14.49 9.28 -6.55
C LEU A 453 14.86 9.22 -5.06
N ILE A 454 15.86 8.41 -4.72
CA ILE A 454 16.47 8.50 -3.39
C ILE A 454 17.44 9.69 -3.45
N PRO A 455 17.29 10.71 -2.61
CA PRO A 455 18.25 11.82 -2.60
C PRO A 455 19.66 11.31 -2.32
N ASP A 456 20.65 11.77 -3.10
CA ASP A 456 22.06 11.41 -2.89
C ASP A 456 22.55 11.78 -1.48
N LEU A 457 21.92 12.78 -0.88
CA LEU A 457 22.12 13.18 0.50
C LEU A 457 21.87 12.05 1.49
N CYS A 458 21.20 10.95 1.13
CA CYS A 458 21.06 9.72 1.92
C CYS A 458 22.25 8.75 1.80
N TYR A 459 23.41 9.19 1.28
CA TYR A 459 24.65 8.41 1.25
C TYR A 459 25.85 9.08 1.95
N THR A 460 25.61 10.13 2.73
CA THR A 460 26.57 10.68 3.73
C THR A 460 26.68 9.80 4.99
N ALA A 461 27.58 10.12 5.90
CA ALA A 461 27.72 9.44 7.19
C ALA A 461 27.23 10.36 8.32
N PRO A 462 25.93 10.33 8.69
CA PRO A 462 25.42 11.16 9.77
C PRO A 462 25.86 10.62 11.15
N PRO A 463 25.86 11.46 12.20
CA PRO A 463 26.33 11.05 13.53
C PRO A 463 25.28 10.20 14.27
N LEU A 464 25.74 9.46 15.27
CA LEU A 464 24.87 8.74 16.22
C LEU A 464 23.99 9.67 17.06
N HIS A 465 23.05 9.08 17.80
CA HIS A 465 22.10 9.82 18.64
C HIS A 465 22.83 10.73 19.65
N PRO A 466 22.57 12.05 19.63
CA PRO A 466 23.43 13.01 20.32
C PRO A 466 23.31 13.00 21.84
N THR A 467 22.24 12.43 22.41
CA THR A 467 21.99 12.46 23.87
C THR A 467 21.65 11.11 24.48
N ASP A 468 21.52 10.06 23.67
CA ASP A 468 21.00 8.75 24.11
C ASP A 468 21.45 7.64 23.14
N PRO A 469 22.66 7.09 23.34
CA PRO A 469 23.19 6.04 22.48
C PRO A 469 22.37 4.73 22.48
N SER A 470 21.44 4.55 23.43
CA SER A 470 20.59 3.35 23.44
C SER A 470 19.55 3.33 22.32
N GLN A 471 19.32 4.48 21.67
CA GLN A 471 18.40 4.62 20.55
C GLN A 471 19.04 4.41 19.18
N ASP A 472 20.37 4.26 19.13
CA ASP A 472 21.09 4.00 17.89
C ASP A 472 20.63 2.69 17.25
N GLN A 473 20.39 2.74 15.94
CA GLN A 473 19.95 1.58 15.16
C GLN A 473 21.15 0.94 14.43
N PRO A 474 21.07 -0.36 14.12
CA PRO A 474 22.00 -0.99 13.18
C PRO A 474 21.98 -0.26 11.83
N GLU A 475 23.13 -0.18 11.17
CA GLU A 475 23.28 0.40 9.84
C GLU A 475 22.35 -0.30 8.84
N VAL A 476 21.68 0.49 7.99
CA VAL A 476 20.77 -0.03 6.96
C VAL A 476 21.45 -0.03 5.60
N ASP A 477 21.24 -1.09 4.82
CA ASP A 477 21.83 -1.20 3.46
C ASP A 477 21.27 -0.15 2.48
N SER A 478 20.07 0.35 2.74
CA SER A 478 19.40 1.35 1.91
C SER A 478 18.41 2.17 2.73
N PRO A 479 18.16 3.45 2.36
CA PRO A 479 17.17 4.28 3.04
C PRO A 479 15.78 3.62 3.04
N GLN A 480 15.08 3.70 4.17
CA GLN A 480 13.70 3.22 4.28
C GLN A 480 12.74 4.33 3.88
N LEU A 481 11.82 4.02 2.97
CA LEU A 481 10.91 4.99 2.40
C LEU A 481 9.50 4.81 2.97
N ASN A 482 8.90 5.91 3.42
CA ASN A 482 7.48 5.93 3.82
C ASN A 482 6.72 7.04 3.09
N ALA A 483 5.46 6.76 2.77
CA ALA A 483 4.53 7.72 2.19
C ALA A 483 3.62 8.32 3.27
N TRP A 484 3.31 9.60 3.09
CA TRP A 484 2.41 10.36 3.95
C TRP A 484 1.42 11.10 3.07
N PHE A 485 0.17 10.64 3.01
CA PHE A 485 -0.85 11.23 2.15
C PHE A 485 -2.17 11.42 2.88
N GLY A 486 -2.69 12.66 2.89
CA GLY A 486 -3.93 12.98 3.59
C GLY A 486 -4.53 14.34 3.24
N PRO A 487 -5.75 14.60 3.73
CA PRO A 487 -6.42 15.89 3.56
C PRO A 487 -5.78 16.98 4.45
N PRO A 488 -6.18 18.25 4.27
CA PRO A 488 -5.85 19.30 5.23
C PRO A 488 -6.34 18.93 6.64
N GLY A 489 -5.57 19.28 7.66
CA GLY A 489 -5.88 19.03 9.07
C GLY A 489 -5.36 17.71 9.63
N THR A 490 -4.70 16.88 8.82
CA THR A 490 -3.95 15.71 9.32
C THR A 490 -2.88 16.12 10.33
N ILE A 491 -2.75 15.37 11.43
CA ILE A 491 -1.79 15.64 12.50
C ILE A 491 -0.93 14.41 12.73
N THR A 492 0.39 14.61 12.71
CA THR A 492 1.34 13.69 13.34
C THR A 492 1.77 14.35 14.66
N PRO A 493 1.33 13.81 15.82
CA PRO A 493 1.73 14.27 17.16
C PRO A 493 3.23 14.48 17.33
N LEU A 494 3.59 15.24 18.36
CA LEU A 494 5.00 15.52 18.66
C LEU A 494 5.72 14.22 19.07
N HIS A 495 6.71 13.78 18.28
CA HIS A 495 7.41 12.51 18.48
C HIS A 495 8.87 12.53 17.98
N THR A 496 9.63 11.48 18.26
CA THR A 496 10.98 11.24 17.70
C THR A 496 11.01 9.98 16.85
N ASP A 497 11.82 10.02 15.79
CA ASP A 497 12.13 8.89 14.92
C ASP A 497 13.46 8.22 15.32
N PRO A 498 13.63 6.91 15.05
CA PRO A 498 14.86 6.17 15.39
C PRO A 498 16.00 6.37 14.37
N TYR A 499 15.81 7.18 13.33
CA TYR A 499 16.78 7.43 12.27
C TYR A 499 16.92 8.93 11.98
N HIS A 500 17.93 9.30 11.21
CA HIS A 500 17.90 10.58 10.48
C HIS A 500 16.83 10.50 9.40
N ASN A 501 16.19 11.62 9.09
CA ASN A 501 15.07 11.64 8.15
C ASN A 501 15.18 12.81 7.16
N LEU A 502 15.02 12.53 5.87
CA LEU A 502 14.71 13.54 4.85
C LEU A 502 13.22 13.46 4.53
N LEU A 503 12.45 14.45 4.96
CA LEU A 503 11.03 14.59 4.63
C LEU A 503 10.86 15.49 3.40
N VAL A 504 10.62 14.88 2.24
CA VAL A 504 10.41 15.55 0.96
C VAL A 504 8.93 15.85 0.76
N GLN A 505 8.59 17.11 0.50
CA GLN A 505 7.22 17.53 0.23
C GLN A 505 6.95 17.53 -1.27
N VAL A 506 5.99 16.72 -1.74
CA VAL A 506 5.70 16.55 -3.17
C VAL A 506 4.42 17.28 -3.58
N VAL A 507 3.37 17.18 -2.77
CA VAL A 507 2.07 17.82 -3.04
C VAL A 507 1.63 18.57 -1.80
N GLY A 508 1.13 19.79 -1.97
CA GLY A 508 0.55 20.57 -0.88
C GLY A 508 1.57 21.07 0.14
N ARG A 509 1.08 21.55 1.28
CA ARG A 509 1.90 22.20 2.31
C ARG A 509 1.72 21.56 3.68
N LYS A 510 2.79 21.56 4.47
CA LYS A 510 2.81 21.05 5.85
C LYS A 510 3.49 22.06 6.77
N TYR A 511 2.88 22.30 7.93
CA TYR A 511 3.56 22.96 9.04
C TYR A 511 4.34 21.93 9.84
N VAL A 512 5.58 22.25 10.21
CA VAL A 512 6.43 21.41 11.06
C VAL A 512 7.01 22.25 12.18
N ARG A 513 6.98 21.74 13.41
CA ARG A 513 7.70 22.30 14.57
C ARG A 513 8.64 21.27 15.15
N LEU A 514 9.88 21.66 15.46
CA LEU A 514 10.89 20.78 16.04
C LEU A 514 11.52 21.33 17.33
N TYR A 515 11.83 20.42 18.25
CA TYR A 515 12.52 20.68 19.50
C TYR A 515 13.78 19.80 19.60
N GLY A 516 14.87 20.38 20.09
CA GLY A 516 16.15 19.69 20.19
C GLY A 516 16.12 18.47 21.13
N PRO A 517 16.94 17.43 20.87
CA PRO A 517 16.99 16.19 21.67
C PRO A 517 17.27 16.44 23.16
N GLU A 518 18.03 17.47 23.49
CA GLU A 518 18.33 17.86 24.87
C GLU A 518 17.08 18.35 25.65
N LYS A 519 15.96 18.61 24.95
CA LYS A 519 14.68 19.00 25.54
C LYS A 519 13.78 17.81 25.89
N THR A 520 14.19 16.57 25.61
CA THR A 520 13.37 15.35 25.80
C THR A 520 12.62 15.30 27.13
N ARG A 521 13.27 15.65 28.26
CA ARG A 521 12.62 15.65 29.58
C ARG A 521 11.42 16.61 29.68
N LYS A 522 11.42 17.69 28.91
CA LYS A 522 10.34 18.68 28.85
C LYS A 522 9.22 18.30 27.88
N MET A 523 9.47 17.33 26.99
CA MET A 523 8.49 16.86 26.01
C MET A 523 7.48 15.88 26.62
N ARG A 524 7.58 15.56 27.91
CA ARG A 524 6.71 14.59 28.61
C ARG A 524 6.53 13.31 27.77
N PRO A 525 7.62 12.56 27.51
CA PRO A 525 7.51 11.32 26.75
C PRO A 525 6.49 10.38 27.41
N ARG A 526 5.68 9.71 26.61
CA ARG A 526 4.67 8.76 27.10
C ARG A 526 5.34 7.48 27.62
N GLY A 527 4.53 6.58 28.16
CA GLY A 527 4.99 5.27 28.65
C GLY A 527 4.50 4.14 27.76
N LYS A 528 4.40 2.95 28.34
CA LYS A 528 3.80 1.80 27.67
C LYS A 528 2.28 1.87 27.75
N GLU A 529 1.61 1.91 26.61
CA GLU A 529 0.15 1.99 26.49
C GLU A 529 -0.35 0.79 25.68
N GLY A 530 -1.30 0.01 26.22
CA GLY A 530 -1.84 -1.16 25.51
C GLY A 530 -0.80 -2.24 25.13
N GLY A 531 0.36 -2.26 25.78
CA GLY A 531 1.48 -3.16 25.43
C GLY A 531 2.45 -2.58 24.40
N VAL A 532 2.15 -1.42 23.81
CA VAL A 532 2.98 -0.70 22.84
C VAL A 532 3.85 0.33 23.58
N GLU A 533 5.11 0.43 23.21
CA GLU A 533 6.03 1.41 23.77
C GLU A 533 5.82 2.76 23.08
N MET A 534 5.32 3.76 23.82
CA MET A 534 5.05 5.11 23.32
C MET A 534 6.05 6.15 23.83
N GLY A 535 7.17 5.73 24.41
CA GLY A 535 8.24 6.61 24.92
C GLY A 535 8.86 7.58 23.93
N ASN A 536 8.64 7.41 22.63
CA ASN A 536 9.05 8.35 21.59
C ASN A 536 7.97 9.38 21.23
N THR A 537 6.78 9.34 21.84
CA THR A 537 5.66 10.25 21.59
C THR A 537 5.39 11.12 22.82
N SER A 538 5.08 12.40 22.58
CA SER A 538 4.85 13.39 23.63
C SER A 538 3.46 13.26 24.22
N GLY A 539 3.35 13.54 25.52
CA GLY A 539 2.06 13.76 26.19
C GLY A 539 1.49 15.17 25.99
N TRP A 540 2.17 16.05 25.26
CA TRP A 540 1.66 17.38 24.91
C TRP A 540 0.93 17.33 23.57
N ASP A 541 -0.28 17.89 23.52
CA ASP A 541 -0.99 18.15 22.26
C ASP A 541 -0.72 19.58 21.80
N LEU A 542 0.28 19.73 20.92
CA LEU A 542 0.73 21.05 20.47
C LEU A 542 -0.40 21.91 19.87
N GLY A 543 -1.37 21.28 19.21
CA GLY A 543 -2.51 22.01 18.63
C GLY A 543 -3.41 22.60 19.70
N VAL A 544 -3.62 21.89 20.81
CA VAL A 544 -4.36 22.39 21.98
C VAL A 544 -3.54 23.43 22.72
N GLU A 545 -2.25 23.17 22.97
CA GLU A 545 -1.36 24.07 23.71
C GLU A 545 -1.22 25.46 23.07
N GLU A 546 -1.26 25.52 21.74
CA GLU A 546 -1.20 26.76 20.97
C GLU A 546 -2.60 27.37 20.68
N GLY A 547 -3.68 26.70 21.09
CA GLY A 547 -5.06 27.14 20.88
C GLY A 547 -5.56 27.01 19.43
N TRP A 548 -4.96 26.13 18.63
CA TRP A 548 -5.38 25.84 17.26
C TRP A 548 -6.52 24.83 17.20
N ASP A 549 -6.54 23.90 18.16
CA ASP A 549 -7.55 22.86 18.29
C ASP A 549 -8.23 22.96 19.67
N ALA A 550 -9.50 22.60 19.75
CA ALA A 550 -10.23 22.55 21.03
C ALA A 550 -9.67 21.46 21.96
N ALA A 551 -9.84 21.58 23.28
CA ALA A 551 -9.50 20.50 24.21
C ALA A 551 -10.49 19.32 24.12
N GLU A 552 -10.09 18.11 24.53
CA GLU A 552 -11.00 16.95 24.52
C GLU A 552 -12.24 17.14 25.40
N GLU A 553 -12.10 17.83 26.54
CA GLU A 553 -13.21 18.12 27.47
C GLU A 553 -14.23 19.07 26.81
N GLU A 554 -13.77 20.11 26.12
CA GLU A 554 -14.62 21.01 25.35
C GLU A 554 -15.31 20.30 24.17
N ARG A 555 -14.67 19.28 23.58
CA ARG A 555 -15.27 18.44 22.53
C ARG A 555 -16.38 17.52 23.08
N LYS A 556 -16.27 17.05 24.32
CA LYS A 556 -17.27 16.19 24.97
C LYS A 556 -18.44 17.01 25.54
N GLU A 557 -18.21 18.25 25.98
CA GLU A 557 -19.23 19.15 26.56
C GLU A 557 -20.29 19.67 25.58
N THR A 558 -20.06 19.60 24.26
CA THR A 558 -21.10 19.87 23.26
C THR A 558 -22.16 18.75 23.15
N GLY A 559 -21.99 17.63 23.88
CA GLY A 559 -22.87 16.44 23.79
C GLY A 559 -23.80 16.19 24.97
N GLU A 560 -23.42 16.44 26.23
CA GLU A 560 -24.27 16.15 27.40
C GLU A 560 -23.99 17.13 28.55
N GLY A 561 -25.08 17.67 29.14
CA GLY A 561 -25.04 18.74 30.13
C GLY A 561 -24.31 18.38 31.42
N LYS A 562 -23.42 19.27 31.86
CA LYS A 562 -22.70 19.16 33.14
C LYS A 562 -23.64 19.16 34.35
N LYS A 563 -23.40 18.21 35.26
CA LYS A 563 -23.62 18.43 36.69
C LYS A 563 -22.31 18.98 37.26
N GLU A 564 -22.36 20.20 37.76
CA GLU A 564 -21.31 20.79 38.58
C GLU A 564 -21.37 20.16 39.98
N ASP A 565 -20.30 19.51 40.41
CA ASP A 565 -20.09 19.19 41.82
C ASP A 565 -18.63 19.46 42.23
N LYS A 566 -18.49 19.76 43.51
CA LYS A 566 -17.39 20.47 44.19
C LYS A 566 -16.01 19.84 44.00
N VAL A 567 -15.09 20.64 43.43
CA VAL A 567 -13.66 20.32 43.31
C VAL A 567 -12.98 20.26 44.67
N GLU A 568 -12.40 19.11 45.02
CA GLU A 568 -11.65 18.86 46.26
C GLU A 568 -10.28 19.58 46.26
N GLU A 569 -9.70 19.91 47.42
CA GLU A 569 -8.43 20.66 47.51
C GLU A 569 -7.23 19.96 46.85
N ARG A 570 -7.25 18.63 46.73
CA ARG A 570 -6.21 17.85 46.03
C ARG A 570 -6.24 18.06 44.51
N GLU A 571 -7.43 18.21 43.92
CA GLU A 571 -7.58 18.48 42.49
C GLU A 571 -7.04 19.87 42.13
N LYS A 572 -7.14 20.84 43.05
CA LYS A 572 -6.60 22.20 42.83
C LYS A 572 -5.08 22.24 42.81
N GLU A 573 -4.40 21.42 43.61
CA GLU A 573 -2.94 21.32 43.61
C GLU A 573 -2.41 20.64 42.34
N GLU A 574 -3.08 19.59 41.85
CA GLU A 574 -2.76 18.93 40.59
C GLU A 574 -2.97 19.87 39.40
N VAL A 575 -4.11 20.58 39.34
CA VAL A 575 -4.41 21.58 38.31
C VAL A 575 -3.38 22.72 38.29
N ASN A 576 -2.97 23.23 39.44
CA ASN A 576 -1.93 24.26 39.52
C ASN A 576 -0.55 23.75 39.07
N SER A 577 -0.21 22.50 39.40
CA SER A 577 1.03 21.84 38.97
C SER A 577 1.05 21.64 37.45
N GLU A 578 -0.07 21.24 36.87
CA GLU A 578 -0.22 21.04 35.41
C GLU A 578 -0.11 22.36 34.65
N ARG A 579 -0.82 23.40 35.11
CA ARG A 579 -0.71 24.75 34.55
C ARG A 579 0.71 25.30 34.63
N GLY A 580 1.44 25.01 35.72
CA GLY A 580 2.85 25.37 35.84
C GLY A 580 3.73 24.69 34.78
N ARG A 581 3.47 23.42 34.48
CA ARG A 581 4.19 22.67 33.42
C ARG A 581 3.86 23.19 32.03
N GLU A 582 2.61 23.56 31.78
CA GLU A 582 2.14 24.16 30.53
C GLU A 582 2.89 25.46 30.21
N GLU A 583 2.95 26.37 31.19
CA GLU A 583 3.68 27.63 31.11
C GLU A 583 5.19 27.42 30.91
N ASP A 584 5.75 26.31 31.40
CA ASP A 584 7.16 25.96 31.20
C ASP A 584 7.41 25.34 29.82
N PHE A 585 6.46 24.56 29.30
CA PHE A 585 6.51 24.01 27.95
C PHE A 585 6.47 25.11 26.89
N LYS A 586 5.59 26.11 27.06
CA LYS A 586 5.48 27.29 26.17
C LYS A 586 6.78 28.11 26.06
N LYS A 587 7.68 28.00 27.05
CA LYS A 587 8.99 28.66 27.06
C LYS A 587 10.11 27.82 26.42
N VAL A 588 9.84 26.58 26.03
CA VAL A 588 10.86 25.71 25.44
C VAL A 588 11.21 26.22 24.04
N PRO A 589 12.50 26.51 23.74
CA PRO A 589 12.91 26.91 22.40
C PRO A 589 12.60 25.83 21.36
N PHE A 590 12.13 26.25 20.20
CA PHE A 590 11.83 25.40 19.05
C PHE A 590 12.19 26.12 17.76
N VAL A 591 12.26 25.35 16.67
CA VAL A 591 12.27 25.87 15.30
C VAL A 591 11.03 25.37 14.55
N ASP A 592 10.55 26.12 13.58
CA ASP A 592 9.38 25.76 12.79
C ASP A 592 9.50 26.19 11.33
N CYS A 593 8.65 25.61 10.49
CA CYS A 593 8.58 25.95 9.08
C CYS A 593 7.23 25.58 8.47
N ILE A 594 6.97 26.13 7.29
CA ILE A 594 6.03 25.56 6.34
C ILE A 594 6.87 24.95 5.21
N LEU A 595 6.65 23.67 4.94
CA LEU A 595 7.20 22.96 3.80
C LEU A 595 6.28 23.12 2.59
N GLU A 596 6.87 23.47 1.47
CA GLU A 596 6.20 23.66 0.18
C GLU A 596 6.62 22.55 -0.80
N PRO A 597 5.85 22.28 -1.87
CA PRO A 597 6.26 21.31 -2.89
C PRO A 597 7.68 21.61 -3.39
N GLY A 598 8.56 20.60 -3.38
CA GLY A 598 9.98 20.73 -3.73
C GLY A 598 10.93 20.90 -2.53
N ASP A 599 10.41 21.31 -1.37
CA ASP A 599 11.20 21.40 -0.14
C ASP A 599 11.52 20.00 0.42
N THR A 600 12.76 19.84 0.90
CA THR A 600 13.20 18.69 1.68
C THR A 600 13.65 19.14 3.06
N LEU A 601 12.98 18.67 4.11
CA LEU A 601 13.37 18.90 5.50
C LEU A 601 14.27 17.78 6.00
N TYR A 602 15.49 18.13 6.37
CA TYR A 602 16.35 17.27 7.18
C TYR A 602 15.96 17.37 8.65
N ILE A 603 15.56 16.24 9.22
CA ILE A 603 15.25 16.03 10.63
C ILE A 603 16.36 15.14 11.21
N PRO A 604 17.27 15.68 12.04
CA PRO A 604 18.32 14.88 12.65
C PRO A 604 17.73 13.91 13.68
N ILE A 605 18.36 12.75 13.85
CA ILE A 605 17.96 11.76 14.86
C ILE A 605 17.81 12.39 16.25
N GLY A 606 16.75 12.01 16.97
CA GLY A 606 16.45 12.50 18.32
C GLY A 606 15.73 13.84 18.40
N TRP A 607 15.53 14.56 17.28
CA TRP A 607 14.71 15.77 17.26
C TRP A 607 13.23 15.41 17.38
N TRP A 608 12.58 16.02 18.37
CA TRP A 608 11.12 15.93 18.54
C TRP A 608 10.47 16.77 17.47
N HIS A 609 9.51 16.23 16.73
CA HIS A 609 8.85 16.95 15.65
C HIS A 609 7.34 16.70 15.62
N TYR A 610 6.60 17.77 15.37
CA TYR A 610 5.15 17.79 15.16
C TYR A 610 4.87 18.20 13.72
N VAL A 611 3.91 17.56 13.06
CA VAL A 611 3.56 17.84 11.67
C VAL A 611 2.04 18.05 11.54
N ARG A 612 1.62 19.10 10.82
CA ARG A 612 0.23 19.35 10.45
C ARG A 612 0.09 19.57 8.94
N GLY A 613 -0.78 18.80 8.28
CA GLY A 613 -1.15 19.02 6.88
C GLY A 613 -2.00 20.29 6.74
N LEU A 614 -1.58 21.22 5.86
CA LEU A 614 -2.26 22.49 5.66
C LEU A 614 -3.26 22.44 4.51
N SER A 615 -2.90 21.74 3.43
CA SER A 615 -3.73 21.44 2.25
C SER A 615 -3.82 19.92 2.06
N VAL A 616 -4.45 19.44 0.97
CA VAL A 616 -4.22 18.06 0.53
C VAL A 616 -2.71 17.90 0.33
N SER A 617 -2.12 16.92 1.03
CA SER A 617 -0.66 16.84 1.15
C SER A 617 -0.15 15.43 0.91
N PHE A 618 0.89 15.30 0.08
CA PHE A 618 1.63 14.06 -0.15
C PHE A 618 3.13 14.32 0.07
N SER A 619 3.74 13.59 1.02
CA SER A 619 5.17 13.67 1.34
C SER A 619 5.81 12.28 1.30
N VAL A 620 7.13 12.25 1.10
CA VAL A 620 7.95 11.03 1.16
C VAL A 620 9.05 11.24 2.20
N SER A 621 9.17 10.34 3.17
CA SER A 621 10.27 10.35 4.13
C SER A 621 11.30 9.28 3.81
N PHE A 622 12.59 9.63 3.95
CA PHE A 622 13.73 8.72 3.78
C PHE A 622 14.48 8.60 5.10
N TRP A 623 14.38 7.43 5.73
CA TRP A 623 15.07 7.11 6.97
C TRP A 623 16.38 6.40 6.71
N TRP A 624 17.44 6.84 7.37
CA TRP A 624 18.79 6.34 7.17
C TRP A 624 19.71 6.67 8.35
N ASN A 625 20.86 6.01 8.44
CA ASN A 625 21.87 6.18 9.49
C ASN A 625 23.28 5.93 8.99
#